data_AF-A0A2I4CGT3-F1
#
_entry.id   AF-A0A2I4CGT3-F1
#
_cell.length_a   1.000
_cell.length_b   1.000
_cell.length_c   1.000
_cell.angle_alpha   90.00
_cell.angle_beta   90.00
_cell.angle_gamma   90.00
#
_symmetry.space_group_name_H-M   'P 1'
#
loop_
_entity.id
_entity.type
_entity.pdbx_description
1 polymer ?
#
loop_
_entity_poly.entity_id
_entity_poly.type
_entity_poly.pdbx_seq_one_letter_code
_entity_poly.pdbx_strand_id
1 'polypeptide(L)'
;MTQIMKSCFISLAILFLWRVEAGAEAAVICHCPLMMPPLQALCNSDVVIQAFVIGKKEVDSGAMKSIKYSVHAIQVFKGPVGGIDAVYSPLGCTAYLQTDWTQYIITGSLEADGTVHITSCNFIKLWDELSADELNLLQNYQNSCK
;
A
#
# COMPACT_ATOMS: atom_id res chain seq x y z
N MET A 1 15.98 -60.10 -1.86
CA MET A 1 16.57 -58.92 -1.19
C MET A 1 16.38 -57.60 -1.97
N THR A 2 15.91 -57.63 -3.22
CA THR A 2 15.75 -56.45 -4.10
C THR A 2 14.39 -55.74 -4.01
N GLN A 3 13.35 -56.40 -3.48
CA GLN A 3 11.98 -55.86 -3.41
C GLN A 3 11.76 -54.92 -2.21
N ILE A 4 12.37 -55.23 -1.06
CA ILE A 4 12.30 -54.41 0.17
C ILE A 4 12.99 -53.07 -0.03
N MET A 5 14.11 -53.08 -0.77
CA MET A 5 14.88 -51.87 -1.08
C MET A 5 14.06 -50.92 -1.97
N LYS A 6 13.38 -51.43 -3.01
CA LYS A 6 12.47 -50.63 -3.87
C LYS A 6 11.31 -50.00 -3.09
N SER A 7 10.72 -50.72 -2.14
CA SER A 7 9.64 -50.20 -1.29
C SER A 7 10.11 -49.02 -0.43
N CYS A 8 11.30 -49.12 0.17
CA CYS A 8 11.86 -48.05 1.00
C CYS A 8 12.18 -46.79 0.20
N PHE A 9 12.70 -46.95 -1.04
CA PHE A 9 12.98 -45.82 -1.92
C PHE A 9 11.71 -45.07 -2.35
N ILE A 10 10.60 -45.77 -2.57
CA ILE A 10 9.31 -45.15 -2.93
C ILE A 10 8.74 -44.38 -1.72
N SER A 11 8.79 -44.96 -0.52
CA SER A 11 8.35 -44.28 0.72
C SER A 11 9.19 -43.04 1.02
N LEU A 12 10.51 -43.09 0.81
CA LEU A 12 11.40 -41.96 1.02
C LEU A 12 11.16 -40.85 -0.02
N ALA A 13 10.91 -41.21 -1.29
CA ALA A 13 10.57 -40.27 -2.35
C ALA A 13 9.24 -39.55 -2.09
N ILE A 14 8.22 -40.26 -1.58
CA ILE A 14 6.93 -39.66 -1.19
C ILE A 14 7.11 -38.70 0.00
N LEU A 15 7.92 -39.07 1.00
CA LEU A 15 8.24 -38.19 2.14
C LEU A 15 9.04 -36.94 1.72
N PHE A 16 9.92 -37.05 0.71
CA PHE A 16 10.65 -35.91 0.14
C PHE A 16 9.74 -35.00 -0.69
N LEU A 17 8.80 -35.56 -1.46
CA LEU A 17 7.82 -34.78 -2.22
C LEU A 17 6.82 -34.04 -1.31
N TRP A 18 6.45 -34.60 -0.16
CA TRP A 18 5.60 -33.92 0.82
C TRP A 18 6.30 -32.84 1.66
N ARG A 19 7.64 -32.77 1.66
CA ARG A 19 8.38 -31.68 2.32
C ARG A 19 8.53 -30.41 1.47
N VAL A 20 8.04 -30.41 0.23
CA VAL A 20 8.07 -29.26 -0.69
C VAL A 20 6.78 -28.42 -0.60
N GLU A 21 6.15 -28.35 0.56
CA GLU A 21 5.03 -27.42 0.78
C GLU A 21 5.06 -26.87 2.21
N ALA A 22 6.19 -26.26 2.58
CA ALA A 22 6.31 -25.51 3.84
C ALA A 22 7.08 -24.19 3.62
N GLY A 23 6.78 -23.54 2.51
CA GLY A 23 7.28 -22.21 2.14
C GLY A 23 6.24 -21.44 1.34
N ALA A 24 4.96 -21.65 1.62
CA ALA A 24 3.94 -20.73 1.14
C ALA A 24 4.01 -19.49 2.04
N GLU A 25 4.91 -18.57 1.69
CA GLU A 25 4.70 -17.17 2.02
C GLU A 25 3.28 -16.88 1.55
N ALA A 26 2.36 -16.62 2.48
CA ALA A 26 0.99 -16.32 2.16
C ALA A 26 1.04 -15.15 1.17
N ALA A 27 0.76 -15.43 -0.11
CA ALA A 27 0.55 -14.39 -1.09
C ALA A 27 -0.69 -13.65 -0.61
N VAL A 28 -0.48 -12.58 0.15
CA VAL A 28 -1.54 -11.67 0.56
C VAL A 28 -2.00 -11.03 -0.73
N ILE A 29 -3.06 -11.58 -1.32
CA ILE A 29 -3.67 -11.01 -2.51
C ILE A 29 -4.32 -9.71 -2.06
N CYS A 30 -3.74 -8.58 -2.47
CA CYS A 30 -4.37 -7.28 -2.25
C CYS A 30 -5.67 -7.20 -3.06
N HIS A 31 -6.80 -7.34 -2.40
CA HIS A 31 -8.11 -7.16 -3.03
C HIS A 31 -8.55 -5.71 -2.87
N CYS A 32 -8.43 -4.93 -3.94
CA CYS A 32 -9.07 -3.63 -4.00
C CYS A 32 -10.55 -3.84 -4.33
N PRO A 33 -11.51 -3.47 -3.45
CA PRO A 33 -12.90 -3.42 -3.84
C PRO A 33 -13.05 -2.48 -5.04
N LEU A 34 -14.12 -2.68 -5.83
CA LEU A 34 -14.41 -1.99 -7.10
C LEU A 34 -13.88 -0.55 -7.12
N MET A 35 -13.22 -0.16 -8.23
CA MET A 35 -12.69 1.19 -8.42
C MET A 35 -13.74 2.24 -8.05
N MET A 36 -13.52 2.89 -6.90
CA MET A 36 -14.41 3.94 -6.42
C MET A 36 -14.24 5.20 -7.28
N PRO A 37 -15.33 5.93 -7.56
CA PRO A 37 -15.24 7.23 -8.23
C PRO A 37 -14.29 8.17 -7.47
N PRO A 38 -13.55 9.06 -8.17
CA PRO A 38 -12.55 9.94 -7.54
C PRO A 38 -13.10 10.76 -6.37
N LEU A 39 -14.30 11.33 -6.51
CA LEU A 39 -14.98 12.07 -5.44
C LEU A 39 -15.13 11.21 -4.17
N GLN A 40 -15.61 9.98 -4.32
CA GLN A 40 -15.82 9.08 -3.19
C GLN A 40 -14.49 8.66 -2.55
N ALA A 41 -13.47 8.37 -3.37
CA ALA A 41 -12.15 8.03 -2.86
C ALA A 41 -11.51 9.18 -2.08
N LEU A 42 -11.68 10.42 -2.55
CA LEU A 42 -11.19 11.63 -1.88
C LEU A 42 -11.95 11.94 -0.57
N CYS A 43 -13.28 11.83 -0.56
CA CYS A 43 -14.06 12.20 0.62
C CYS A 43 -14.03 11.13 1.72
N ASN A 44 -14.03 9.85 1.34
CA ASN A 44 -14.07 8.73 2.30
C ASN A 44 -12.71 8.40 2.92
N SER A 45 -11.60 8.91 2.37
CA SER A 45 -10.28 8.73 2.95
C SER A 45 -10.11 9.60 4.20
N ASP A 46 -9.37 9.13 5.20
CA ASP A 46 -9.07 9.92 6.41
C ASP A 46 -8.02 10.99 6.14
N VAL A 47 -7.15 10.71 5.18
CA VAL A 47 -6.04 11.57 4.77
C VAL A 47 -6.12 11.85 3.29
N VAL A 48 -5.95 13.12 2.91
CA VAL A 48 -5.81 13.58 1.53
C VAL A 48 -4.75 14.67 1.50
N ILE A 49 -3.61 14.38 0.86
CA ILE A 49 -2.47 15.29 0.77
C ILE A 49 -1.96 15.43 -0.65
N GLN A 50 -1.52 16.64 -0.99
CA GLN A 50 -0.65 16.90 -2.11
C GLN A 50 0.78 16.99 -1.56
N ALA A 51 1.68 16.11 -2.01
CA ALA A 51 3.01 16.01 -1.44
C ALA A 51 4.07 15.59 -2.47
N PHE A 52 5.32 15.98 -2.20
CA PHE A 52 6.49 15.41 -2.86
C PHE A 52 6.97 14.17 -2.10
N VAL A 53 7.38 13.14 -2.82
CA VAL A 53 7.99 11.95 -2.22
C VAL A 53 9.51 12.10 -2.28
N ILE A 54 10.14 12.20 -1.11
CA ILE A 54 11.55 12.57 -0.96
C ILE A 54 12.46 11.37 -0.63
N GLY A 55 11.87 10.23 -0.25
CA GLY A 55 12.64 9.04 0.08
C GLY A 55 11.77 7.85 0.45
N LYS A 56 12.39 6.67 0.45
CA LYS A 56 11.76 5.42 0.92
C LYS A 56 12.71 4.61 1.79
N LYS A 57 12.16 3.90 2.77
CA LYS A 57 12.88 2.97 3.62
C LYS A 57 11.99 1.78 3.96
N GLU A 58 12.49 0.57 3.79
CA GLU A 58 11.83 -0.61 4.33
C GLU A 58 11.92 -0.61 5.86
N VAL A 59 10.78 -0.80 6.52
CA VAL A 59 10.65 -0.88 7.97
C VAL A 59 10.02 -2.21 8.34
N ASP A 60 10.62 -2.88 9.32
CA ASP A 60 10.09 -4.11 9.89
C ASP A 60 9.50 -3.79 11.26
N SER A 61 8.16 -3.84 11.34
CA SER A 61 7.42 -3.60 12.59
C SER A 61 7.12 -4.91 13.33
N GLY A 62 7.87 -5.98 13.04
CA GLY A 62 7.77 -7.29 13.70
C GLY A 62 6.61 -8.15 13.21
N ALA A 63 5.39 -7.59 13.10
CA ALA A 63 4.20 -8.30 12.62
C ALA A 63 4.02 -8.24 11.09
N MET A 64 4.48 -7.15 10.46
CA MET A 64 4.43 -6.94 9.01
C MET A 64 5.58 -6.03 8.56
N LYS A 65 6.18 -6.39 7.42
CA LYS A 65 7.11 -5.51 6.70
C LYS A 65 6.32 -4.47 5.92
N SER A 66 6.77 -3.23 5.97
CA SER A 66 6.18 -2.12 5.23
C SER A 66 7.26 -1.20 4.65
N ILE A 67 6.88 -0.41 3.65
CA ILE A 67 7.72 0.63 3.06
C ILE A 67 7.26 1.96 3.65
N LYS A 68 8.15 2.63 4.38
CA LYS A 68 7.96 4.01 4.81
C LYS A 68 8.40 4.94 3.69
N TYR A 69 7.48 5.75 3.18
CA TYR A 69 7.80 6.87 2.30
C TYR A 69 7.89 8.15 3.13
N SER A 70 9.00 8.86 2.99
CA SER A 70 9.13 10.21 3.54
C SER A 70 8.52 11.18 2.53
N VAL A 71 7.63 12.05 3.00
CA VAL A 71 6.88 12.97 2.15
C VAL A 71 7.06 14.40 2.65
N HIS A 72 7.07 15.33 1.71
CA HIS A 72 7.01 16.76 2.00
C HIS A 72 5.65 17.28 1.54
N ALA A 73 4.73 17.46 2.49
CA ALA A 73 3.38 17.93 2.20
C ALA A 73 3.39 19.40 1.73
N ILE A 74 2.79 19.65 0.57
CA ILE A 74 2.57 20.98 0.01
C ILE A 74 1.24 21.52 0.52
N GLN A 75 0.20 20.67 0.47
CA GLN A 75 -1.14 20.98 0.93
C GLN A 75 -1.77 19.75 1.56
N VAL A 76 -2.39 19.95 2.73
CA VAL A 76 -3.19 18.93 3.43
C VAL A 76 -4.66 19.31 3.30
N PHE A 77 -5.42 18.54 2.52
CA PHE A 77 -6.86 18.74 2.34
C PHE A 77 -7.65 18.13 3.50
N LYS A 78 -7.20 16.98 3.99
CA LYS A 78 -7.74 16.25 5.15
C LYS A 78 -6.61 15.47 5.82
N GLY A 79 -6.56 15.46 7.15
CA GLY A 79 -5.53 14.75 7.91
C GLY A 79 -5.38 15.25 9.35
N PRO A 80 -4.40 14.70 10.11
CA PRO A 80 -4.17 15.07 11.50
C PRO A 80 -3.63 16.50 11.67
N VAL A 81 -3.90 17.08 12.83
CA VAL A 81 -3.34 18.37 13.24
C VAL A 81 -1.84 18.20 13.52
N GLY A 82 -1.01 18.93 12.79
CA GLY A 82 0.46 18.84 12.90
C GLY A 82 1.16 18.45 11.60
N GLY A 83 0.42 18.05 10.56
CA GLY A 83 0.98 17.70 9.26
C GLY A 83 1.31 16.22 9.12
N ILE A 84 1.83 15.84 7.95
CA ILE A 84 2.16 14.46 7.59
C ILE A 84 3.53 14.47 6.91
N ASP A 85 4.52 13.88 7.58
CA ASP A 85 5.90 13.78 7.09
C ASP A 85 6.25 12.38 6.55
N ALA A 86 5.38 11.39 6.80
CA ALA A 86 5.58 10.03 6.34
C ALA A 86 4.26 9.28 6.12
N VAL A 87 4.28 8.38 5.14
CA VAL A 87 3.21 7.43 4.86
C VAL A 87 3.77 6.02 4.77
N TYR A 88 2.99 5.02 5.15
CA TYR A 88 3.43 3.64 5.30
C TYR A 88 2.63 2.73 4.37
N SER A 89 3.33 1.91 3.58
CA SER A 89 2.70 0.96 2.67
C SER A 89 3.05 -0.48 3.01
N PRO A 90 2.09 -1.36 3.33
CA PRO A 90 2.37 -2.75 3.68
C PRO A 90 2.84 -3.53 2.44
N LEU A 91 3.79 -4.45 2.60
CA LEU A 91 4.35 -5.20 1.46
C LEU A 91 3.28 -5.97 0.65
N GLY A 92 2.24 -6.49 1.32
CA GLY A 92 1.14 -7.22 0.67
C GLY A 92 0.23 -6.36 -0.23
N CYS A 93 0.22 -5.04 -0.06
CA CYS A 93 -0.63 -4.09 -0.81
C CYS A 93 0.18 -2.83 -1.18
N THR A 94 1.42 -3.04 -1.63
CA THR A 94 2.38 -1.95 -1.80
C THR A 94 1.93 -0.92 -2.83
N ALA A 95 1.83 0.34 -2.43
CA ALA A 95 1.81 1.48 -3.33
C ALA A 95 3.26 1.79 -3.77
N TYR A 96 3.52 1.77 -5.08
CA TYR A 96 4.82 2.07 -5.63
C TYR A 96 4.90 3.56 -5.98
N LEU A 97 5.67 4.32 -5.19
CA LEU A 97 5.91 5.74 -5.40
C LEU A 97 7.35 5.99 -5.87
N GLN A 98 7.51 6.92 -6.79
CA GLN A 98 8.82 7.44 -7.20
C GLN A 98 9.36 8.37 -6.10
N THR A 99 10.68 8.37 -5.88
CA THR A 99 11.32 9.08 -4.75
C THR A 99 12.27 10.19 -5.19
N ASP A 100 12.12 10.67 -6.41
CA ASP A 100 12.91 11.73 -7.05
C ASP A 100 12.18 13.07 -7.00
N TRP A 101 11.58 13.40 -5.84
CA TRP A 101 10.79 14.62 -5.64
C TRP A 101 9.57 14.69 -6.56
N THR A 102 9.05 13.54 -6.96
CA THR A 102 7.83 13.44 -7.76
C THR A 102 6.63 13.86 -6.93
N GLN A 103 5.73 14.63 -7.54
CA GLN A 103 4.55 15.18 -6.90
C GLN A 103 3.35 14.26 -7.08
N TYR A 104 2.67 13.97 -5.97
CA TYR A 104 1.49 13.11 -5.97
C TYR A 104 0.33 13.80 -5.25
N ILE A 105 -0.89 13.43 -5.64
CA ILE A 105 -2.02 13.40 -4.71
C ILE A 105 -2.05 12.01 -4.08
N ILE A 106 -2.14 11.96 -2.75
CA ILE A 106 -2.10 10.72 -1.97
C ILE A 106 -3.29 10.72 -1.02
N THR A 107 -4.11 9.68 -1.09
CA THR A 107 -5.10 9.38 -0.05
C THR A 107 -4.66 8.21 0.82
N GLY A 108 -5.17 8.17 2.05
CA GLY A 108 -4.82 7.13 3.01
C GLY A 108 -5.75 7.05 4.21
N SER A 109 -5.48 6.08 5.07
CA SER A 109 -6.15 5.86 6.35
C SER A 109 -5.28 6.40 7.49
N LEU A 110 -5.92 6.95 8.52
CA LEU A 110 -5.24 7.46 9.71
C LEU A 110 -5.47 6.49 10.88
N GLU A 111 -4.39 5.92 11.41
CA GLU A 111 -4.45 5.06 12.59
C GLU A 111 -4.49 5.89 13.88
N ALA A 112 -4.88 5.24 14.99
CA ALA A 112 -5.04 5.90 16.29
C ALA A 112 -3.73 6.46 16.87
N ASP A 113 -2.58 5.94 16.44
CA ASP A 113 -1.25 6.42 16.82
C ASP A 113 -0.76 7.61 15.97
N GLY A 114 -1.59 8.06 15.02
CA GLY A 114 -1.27 9.15 14.08
C GLY A 114 -0.49 8.70 12.85
N THR A 115 -0.24 7.40 12.67
CA THR A 115 0.40 6.89 11.46
C THR A 115 -0.55 6.87 10.27
N VAL A 116 -0.03 7.25 9.11
CA VAL A 116 -0.81 7.26 7.86
C VAL A 116 -0.45 6.05 7.03
N HIS A 117 -1.45 5.22 6.75
CA HIS A 117 -1.29 4.03 5.92
C HIS A 117 -1.85 4.24 4.51
N ILE A 118 -1.09 3.79 3.52
CA ILE A 118 -1.46 3.84 2.11
C ILE A 118 -1.27 2.46 1.46
N THR A 119 -2.11 2.16 0.49
CA THR A 119 -2.13 0.91 -0.25
C THR A 119 -2.26 1.19 -1.74
N SER A 120 -1.98 0.18 -2.56
CA SER A 120 -2.25 0.24 -4.01
C SER A 120 -3.72 0.51 -4.37
N CYS A 121 -4.65 0.38 -3.41
CA CYS A 121 -6.08 0.62 -3.61
C CYS A 121 -6.51 2.06 -3.31
N ASN A 122 -5.65 2.86 -2.69
CA ASN A 122 -5.97 4.26 -2.42
C ASN A 122 -5.91 5.09 -3.70
N PHE A 123 -6.52 6.28 -3.65
CA PHE A 123 -6.44 7.22 -4.76
C PHE A 123 -5.06 7.91 -4.72
N ILE A 124 -4.14 7.35 -5.49
CA ILE A 124 -2.75 7.80 -5.59
C ILE A 124 -2.47 8.06 -7.06
N LYS A 125 -2.19 9.31 -7.41
CA LYS A 125 -1.91 9.74 -8.78
C LYS A 125 -0.81 10.78 -8.82
N LEU A 126 -0.05 10.79 -9.91
CA LEU A 126 0.86 11.88 -10.21
C LEU A 126 0.05 13.18 -10.36
N TRP A 127 0.59 14.28 -9.85
CA TRP A 127 -0.14 15.56 -9.83
C TRP A 127 -0.43 16.08 -11.24
N ASP A 128 0.49 15.88 -12.17
CA ASP A 128 0.37 16.26 -13.58
C ASP A 128 -0.52 15.32 -14.41
N GLU A 129 -0.86 14.15 -13.89
CA GLU A 129 -1.77 13.18 -14.52
C GLU A 129 -3.23 13.32 -14.06
N LEU A 130 -3.54 14.29 -13.19
CA LEU A 130 -4.90 14.55 -12.74
C LEU A 130 -5.77 15.09 -13.87
N SER A 131 -6.97 14.54 -14.00
CA SER A 131 -7.95 15.07 -14.95
C SER A 131 -8.45 16.45 -14.51
N ALA A 132 -9.04 17.20 -15.44
CA ALA A 132 -9.65 18.50 -15.14
C ALA A 132 -10.74 18.39 -14.06
N ASP A 133 -11.52 17.29 -14.08
CA ASP A 133 -12.54 17.03 -13.07
C ASP A 133 -11.91 16.74 -11.69
N GLU A 134 -10.86 15.94 -11.64
CA GLU A 134 -10.14 15.62 -10.39
C GLU A 134 -9.50 16.87 -9.78
N LEU A 135 -8.90 17.74 -10.61
CA LEU A 135 -8.36 19.02 -10.17
C LEU A 135 -9.45 19.95 -9.62
N ASN A 136 -10.60 20.03 -10.30
CA ASN A 136 -11.72 20.84 -9.83
C ASN A 136 -12.27 20.34 -8.50
N LEU A 137 -12.32 19.01 -8.30
CA LEU A 137 -12.69 18.39 -7.02
C LEU A 137 -11.72 18.77 -5.90
N LEU A 138 -10.41 18.76 -6.16
CA LEU A 138 -9.40 19.14 -5.16
C LEU A 138 -9.46 20.64 -4.84
N GLN A 139 -9.61 21.51 -5.84
CA GLN A 139 -9.76 22.95 -5.64
C GLN A 139 -10.99 23.30 -4.79
N ASN A 140 -12.07 22.54 -4.93
CA ASN A 140 -13.32 22.72 -4.21
C ASN A 140 -13.54 21.68 -3.11
N TYR A 141 -12.48 21.05 -2.60
CA TYR A 141 -12.56 19.86 -1.74
C TYR A 141 -13.57 20.01 -0.59
N GLN A 142 -13.52 21.13 0.15
CA GLN A 142 -14.41 21.40 1.28
C GLN A 142 -15.90 21.50 0.87
N ASN A 143 -16.17 21.93 -0.36
CA ASN A 143 -17.53 21.99 -0.90
C ASN A 143 -17.98 20.67 -1.52
N SER A 144 -17.05 19.91 -2.09
CA SER A 144 -17.29 18.62 -2.73
C SER A 144 -17.52 17.49 -1.71
N CYS A 145 -16.86 17.54 -0.55
CA CYS A 145 -16.90 16.49 0.49
C CYS A 145 -17.75 16.87 1.72
N LYS A 146 -18.95 17.43 1.48
CA LYS A 146 -19.90 17.77 2.54
C LYS A 146 -20.64 16.56 3.11
#